data_AF-A0A354GHV9-F1
#
_entry.id   AF-A0A354GHV9-F1
#
_cell.length_a   1.000
_cell.length_b   1.000
_cell.length_c   1.000
_cell.angle_alpha   90.00
_cell.angle_beta   90.00
_cell.angle_gamma   90.00
#
_symmetry.space_group_name_H-M   'P 1'
#
loop_
_entity.id
_entity.type
_entity.pdbx_description
1 polymer ?
#
loop_
_entity_poly.entity_id
_entity_poly.type
_entity_poly.pdbx_seq_one_letter_code
_entity_poly.pdbx_strand_id
1 'polypeptide(L)'
;MEEDRDMQIEEIISIMGTEQRVPISLTDKTHDTESFQPWLSSKLQKLDNQIIESDLLVRKLAMGETENLHQIMMALEKAKLQFSLVTEVRNKLLEGYKEVMRMQI
;
A
#
# COMPACT_ATOMS: atom_id res chain seq x y z
N MET A 1 64.74 -27.37 20.03
CA MET A 1 64.30 -26.31 19.09
C MET A 1 63.20 -26.92 18.25
N GLU A 2 62.01 -27.05 18.83
CA GLU A 2 60.88 -27.81 18.26
C GLU A 2 59.53 -27.11 18.52
N GLU A 3 59.55 -25.84 18.94
CA GLU A 3 58.36 -25.03 19.24
C GLU A 3 57.94 -24.10 18.10
N ASP A 4 58.68 -24.06 16.99
CA ASP A 4 58.45 -23.12 15.87
C ASP A 4 57.70 -23.76 14.68
N ARG A 5 57.42 -25.07 14.75
CA ARG A 5 56.72 -25.81 13.66
C ARG A 5 55.22 -25.95 13.90
N ASP A 6 54.76 -25.84 15.14
CA ASP A 6 53.34 -25.92 15.49
C ASP A 6 52.62 -24.57 15.33
N MET A 7 53.36 -23.45 15.38
CA MET A 7 52.80 -22.11 15.19
C MET A 7 52.44 -21.82 13.71
N GLN A 8 53.09 -22.49 12.76
CA GLN A 8 52.80 -22.36 11.32
C GLN A 8 51.59 -23.21 10.87
N ILE A 9 51.17 -24.20 11.66
CA ILE A 9 50.02 -25.06 11.33
C ILE A 9 48.69 -24.41 11.76
N GLU A 10 48.70 -23.55 12.78
CA GLU A 10 47.51 -22.76 13.14
C GLU A 10 47.23 -21.59 12.18
N GLU A 11 48.25 -21.03 11.52
CA GLU A 11 48.09 -19.93 10.55
C GLU A 11 47.39 -20.40 9.26
N ILE A 12 47.56 -21.68 8.88
CA ILE A 12 46.99 -22.24 7.63
C ILE A 12 45.55 -22.76 7.82
N ILE A 13 45.12 -23.07 9.06
CA ILE A 13 43.73 -23.49 9.34
C ILE A 13 42.79 -22.27 9.51
N SER A 14 43.33 -21.08 9.74
CA SER A 14 42.53 -19.84 9.78
C SER A 14 42.02 -19.39 8.41
N ILE A 15 42.64 -19.83 7.30
CA ILE A 15 42.36 -19.35 5.94
C ILE A 15 41.43 -20.25 5.10
N MET A 16 40.87 -21.33 5.67
CA MET A 16 39.89 -22.16 4.95
C MET A 16 38.62 -22.42 5.76
N GLY A 17 37.76 -21.40 5.76
CA GLY A 17 36.31 -21.56 5.79
C GLY A 17 35.70 -21.76 7.17
N THR A 18 34.90 -20.79 7.59
CA THR A 18 33.47 -21.04 7.81
C THR A 18 32.73 -19.72 7.96
N GLU A 19 31.76 -19.56 7.07
CA GLU A 19 30.57 -18.74 7.31
C GLU A 19 30.78 -17.24 7.44
N GLN A 20 31.20 -16.62 6.34
CA GLN A 20 30.63 -15.31 5.99
C GLN A 20 29.14 -15.53 5.69
N ARG A 21 28.33 -15.70 6.74
CA ARG A 21 26.91 -15.41 6.72
C ARG A 21 26.83 -13.94 6.39
N VAL A 22 26.71 -13.62 5.10
CA VAL A 22 26.11 -12.36 4.68
C VAL A 22 24.83 -12.29 5.51
N PRO A 23 24.69 -11.35 6.47
CA PRO A 23 23.38 -11.15 7.04
C PRO A 23 22.53 -10.83 5.82
N ILE A 24 21.53 -11.67 5.56
CA ILE A 24 20.40 -11.26 4.75
C ILE A 24 19.82 -10.13 5.60
N SER A 25 20.36 -8.92 5.44
CA SER A 25 19.62 -7.72 5.74
C SER A 25 18.44 -7.82 4.79
N LEU A 26 17.36 -8.40 5.31
CA LEU A 26 16.02 -7.92 5.08
C LEU A 26 15.96 -6.47 5.64
N THR A 27 16.87 -5.59 5.18
CA THR A 27 16.48 -4.23 4.96
C THR A 27 15.56 -4.37 3.76
N ASP A 28 14.30 -4.67 4.08
CA ASP A 28 13.18 -4.28 3.28
C ASP A 28 13.40 -2.79 3.04
N LYS A 29 14.14 -2.48 1.96
CA LYS A 29 14.10 -1.19 1.34
C LYS A 29 12.66 -1.11 0.92
N THR A 30 11.85 -0.61 1.85
CA THR A 30 10.48 -0.20 1.67
C THR A 30 10.48 0.48 0.33
N HIS A 31 10.02 -0.27 -0.66
CA HIS A 31 9.97 0.17 -2.02
C HIS A 31 9.31 1.54 -1.97
N ASP A 32 9.86 2.50 -2.70
CA ASP A 32 9.35 3.86 -2.88
C ASP A 32 8.02 3.85 -3.67
N THR A 33 7.20 2.83 -3.42
CA THR A 33 5.79 2.71 -3.76
C THR A 33 5.04 3.13 -2.52
N GLU A 34 4.36 4.28 -2.58
CA GLU A 34 3.38 4.67 -1.56
C GLU A 34 2.63 3.42 -1.07
N SER A 35 2.68 3.17 0.23
CA SER A 35 2.00 2.01 0.80
C SER A 35 0.51 2.06 0.40
N PHE A 36 -0.07 0.92 0.04
CA PHE A 36 -1.44 0.88 -0.48
C PHE A 36 -2.46 1.50 0.49
N GLN A 37 -2.27 1.33 1.80
CA GLN A 37 -3.12 1.90 2.84
C GLN A 37 -3.18 3.44 2.79
N PRO A 38 -2.05 4.19 2.88
CA PRO A 38 -2.08 5.64 2.76
C PRO A 38 -2.58 6.13 1.40
N TRP A 39 -2.25 5.43 0.30
CA TRP A 39 -2.82 5.75 -1.02
C TRP A 39 -4.34 5.63 -1.01
N LEU A 40 -4.90 4.50 -0.56
CA LEU A 40 -6.34 4.25 -0.51
C LEU A 40 -7.04 5.24 0.42
N SER A 41 -6.46 5.53 1.59
CA SER A 41 -6.98 6.50 2.54
C SER A 41 -7.07 7.90 1.94
N SER A 42 -6.02 8.34 1.22
CA SER A 42 -6.01 9.61 0.50
C SER A 42 -7.09 9.67 -0.60
N LYS A 43 -7.31 8.57 -1.33
CA LYS A 43 -8.39 8.50 -2.34
C LYS A 43 -9.77 8.57 -1.71
N LEU A 44 -9.99 7.90 -0.58
CA LEU A 44 -11.26 7.95 0.15
C LEU A 44 -11.57 9.35 0.69
N GLN A 45 -10.60 10.05 1.27
CA GLN A 45 -10.76 11.44 1.69
C GLN A 45 -11.08 12.37 0.52
N LYS A 46 -10.39 12.19 -0.62
CA LYS A 46 -10.68 12.97 -1.83
C LYS A 46 -12.10 12.73 -2.34
N LEU A 47 -12.60 11.49 -2.28
CA LEU A 47 -13.97 11.16 -2.66
C LEU A 47 -14.99 11.84 -1.75
N ASP A 48 -14.78 11.80 -0.43
CA ASP A 48 -15.68 12.42 0.54
C ASP A 48 -15.84 13.93 0.27
N ASN A 49 -14.72 14.61 0.01
CA ASN A 49 -14.73 16.01 -0.39
C ASN A 49 -15.47 16.24 -1.72
N GLN A 50 -15.31 15.36 -2.72
CA GLN A 50 -16.03 15.45 -4.00
C GLN A 50 -17.54 15.27 -3.84
N ILE A 51 -17.98 14.41 -2.91
CA ILE A 51 -19.41 14.21 -2.61
C ILE A 51 -19.98 15.48 -1.96
N ILE A 52 -19.29 16.04 -0.97
CA ILE A 52 -19.72 17.28 -0.29
C ILE A 52 -19.81 18.46 -1.27
N GLU A 53 -18.82 18.61 -2.16
CA GLU A 53 -18.82 19.64 -3.19
C GLU A 53 -19.99 19.46 -4.16
N SER A 54 -20.25 18.22 -4.60
CA SER A 54 -21.36 17.90 -5.49
C SER A 54 -22.71 18.22 -4.85
N ASP A 55 -22.90 17.91 -3.56
CA ASP A 55 -24.12 18.24 -2.80
C ASP A 55 -24.36 19.76 -2.73
N LEU A 56 -23.28 20.54 -2.59
CA LEU A 56 -23.37 21.99 -2.55
C LEU A 56 -23.78 22.55 -3.92
N LEU A 57 -23.25 21.99 -5.01
CA LEU A 57 -23.65 22.34 -6.37
C LEU A 57 -25.11 21.96 -6.66
N VAL A 58 -25.57 20.79 -6.22
CA VAL A 58 -26.98 20.36 -6.34
C VAL A 58 -27.92 21.34 -5.63
N ARG A 59 -27.53 21.82 -4.44
CA ARG A 59 -28.33 22.81 -3.69
C ARG A 59 -28.41 24.16 -4.41
N LYS A 60 -27.30 24.64 -4.98
CA LYS A 60 -27.28 25.89 -5.77
C LYS A 60 -28.15 25.80 -7.02
N LEU A 61 -28.14 24.66 -7.70
CA LEU A 61 -29.03 24.38 -8.82
C LEU A 61 -30.51 24.41 -8.41
N ALA A 62 -30.87 23.83 -7.26
CA ALA A 62 -32.23 23.87 -6.75
C ALA A 62 -32.70 25.29 -6.39
N MET A 63 -31.77 26.21 -6.13
CA MET A 63 -32.04 27.64 -5.90
C MET A 63 -32.20 28.45 -7.20
N GLY A 64 -32.05 27.80 -8.37
CA GLY A 64 -32.25 28.43 -9.67
C GLY A 64 -31.01 29.12 -10.23
N GLU A 65 -29.83 28.92 -9.65
CA GLU A 65 -28.56 29.35 -10.23
C GLU A 65 -28.24 28.43 -11.42
N THR A 66 -28.45 28.95 -12.63
CA THR A 66 -28.47 28.20 -13.91
C THR A 66 -27.09 27.76 -14.41
N GLU A 67 -26.05 27.87 -13.60
CA GLU A 67 -24.70 27.50 -14.00
C GLU A 67 -24.48 25.98 -13.83
N ASN A 68 -24.70 25.25 -14.93
CA ASN A 68 -24.16 23.92 -15.19
C ASN A 68 -24.92 22.69 -14.63
N LEU A 69 -26.23 22.56 -14.93
CA LEU A 69 -26.99 21.31 -14.71
C LEU A 69 -26.24 20.05 -15.22
N HIS A 70 -25.64 20.12 -16.41
CA HIS A 70 -24.85 19.01 -16.96
C HIS A 70 -23.65 18.62 -16.10
N GLN A 71 -22.96 19.60 -15.51
CA GLN A 71 -21.80 19.34 -14.66
C GLN A 71 -22.20 18.64 -13.36
N ILE A 72 -23.38 18.96 -12.84
CA ILE A 72 -23.96 18.30 -11.66
C ILE A 72 -24.38 16.88 -12.00
N MET A 73 -25.07 16.65 -13.12
CA MET A 73 -25.40 15.30 -13.56
C MET A 73 -24.15 14.44 -13.78
N MET A 74 -23.09 15.02 -14.38
CA MET A 74 -21.80 14.35 -14.52
C MET A 74 -21.15 14.05 -13.17
N ALA A 75 -21.16 15.00 -12.24
CA ALA A 75 -20.60 14.82 -10.89
C ALA A 75 -21.35 13.71 -10.13
N LEU A 76 -22.68 13.66 -10.24
CA LEU A 76 -23.52 12.63 -9.63
C LEU A 76 -23.22 11.24 -10.21
N GLU A 77 -23.13 11.12 -11.54
CA GLU A 77 -22.81 9.83 -12.18
C GLU A 77 -21.40 9.37 -11.82
N LYS A 78 -20.44 10.30 -11.78
CA LYS A 78 -19.07 10.01 -11.33
C LYS A 78 -19.03 9.54 -9.88
N ALA A 79 -19.77 10.20 -8.99
CA ALA A 79 -19.87 9.82 -7.59
C ALA A 79 -20.45 8.40 -7.43
N LYS A 80 -21.51 8.07 -8.18
CA LYS A 80 -22.12 6.73 -8.20
C LYS A 80 -21.14 5.65 -8.66
N LEU A 81 -20.38 5.90 -9.73
CA LEU A 81 -19.36 4.97 -10.22
C LEU A 81 -18.24 4.78 -9.19
N GLN A 82 -17.75 5.87 -8.61
CA GLN A 82 -16.72 5.85 -7.58
C GLN A 82 -17.18 5.10 -6.33
N PHE A 83 -18.42 5.29 -5.89
CA PHE A 83 -19.00 4.57 -4.76
C PHE A 83 -19.08 3.05 -5.00
N SER A 84 -19.50 2.66 -6.20
CA SER A 84 -19.54 1.24 -6.60
C SER A 84 -18.13 0.63 -6.54
N LEU A 85 -17.12 1.33 -7.06
CA LEU A 85 -15.72 0.92 -6.98
C LEU A 85 -15.25 0.74 -5.52
N VAL A 86 -15.57 1.68 -4.63
CA VAL A 86 -15.20 1.59 -3.21
C VAL A 86 -15.84 0.37 -2.54
N THR A 87 -17.08 0.06 -2.89
CA THR A 87 -17.79 -1.12 -2.39
C THR A 87 -17.08 -2.41 -2.81
N GLU A 88 -16.67 -2.50 -4.07
CA GLU A 88 -15.90 -3.65 -4.59
C GLU A 88 -14.54 -3.78 -3.92
N VAL A 89 -13.81 -2.67 -3.72
CA VAL A 89 -12.54 -2.69 -3.00
C VAL A 89 -12.74 -3.17 -1.56
N ARG A 90 -13.77 -2.69 -0.86
CA ARG A 90 -14.11 -3.16 0.49
C ARG A 90 -14.37 -4.66 0.51
N ASN A 91 -15.18 -5.16 -0.43
CA ASN A 91 -15.49 -6.59 -0.54
C ASN A 91 -14.22 -7.40 -0.76
N LYS A 92 -13.35 -6.96 -1.68
CA LYS A 92 -12.11 -7.66 -2.01
C LYS A 92 -11.12 -7.70 -0.85
N LEU A 93 -11.05 -6.64 -0.06
CA LEU A 93 -10.21 -6.61 1.15
C LEU A 93 -10.72 -7.59 2.22
N LEU A 94 -12.05 -7.67 2.41
CA LEU A 94 -12.65 -8.64 3.33
C LEU A 94 -12.46 -10.08 2.86
N GLU A 95 -12.57 -10.33 1.56
CA GLU A 95 -12.26 -11.64 0.96
C GLU A 95 -10.80 -12.02 1.14
N GLY A 96 -9.86 -11.12 0.83
CA GLY A 96 -8.43 -11.35 0.99
C GLY A 96 -8.06 -11.65 2.45
N TYR A 97 -8.65 -10.92 3.40
CA TYR A 97 -8.47 -11.21 4.82
C TYR A 97 -9.00 -12.60 5.20
N LYS A 98 -10.20 -12.97 4.72
CA LYS A 98 -10.79 -14.31 4.96
C LYS A 98 -9.95 -15.44 4.35
N GLU A 99 -9.37 -15.21 3.17
CA GLU A 99 -8.55 -16.20 2.48
C GLU A 99 -7.23 -16.46 3.23
N VAL A 100 -6.56 -15.40 3.68
CA VAL A 100 -5.35 -15.53 4.52
C VAL A 100 -5.64 -16.30 5.81
N MET A 101 -6.80 -16.06 6.44
CA MET A 101 -7.23 -16.81 7.63
C MET A 101 -7.53 -18.28 7.34
N ARG A 102 -8.00 -18.62 6.13
CA ARG A 102 -8.23 -20.02 5.73
C ARG A 102 -6.95 -20.79 5.43
N MET A 103 -5.86 -20.13 5.07
CA MET A 103 -4.58 -20.79 4.82
C MET A 103 -3.85 -21.21 6.11
N GLN A 104 -4.19 -20.63 7.27
CA GLN A 104 -3.48 -20.87 8.53
C GLN A 104 -4.09 -21.98 9.41
N ILE A 105 -5.15 -22.65 8.95
CA ILE A 105 -5.67 -23.88 9.59
C ILE A 105 -5.10 -25.14 8.95
#